data_AF-A0A5C4TP30-F1
#
_entry.id   AF-A0A5C4TP30-F1
#
_cell.length_a   1.000
_cell.length_b   1.000
_cell.length_c   1.000
_cell.angle_alpha   90.00
_cell.angle_beta   90.00
_cell.angle_gamma   90.00
#
_symmetry.space_group_name_H-M   'P 1'
#
loop_
_entity.id
_entity.type
_entity.pdbx_description
1 polymer ?
#
loop_
_entity_poly.entity_id
_entity_poly.type
_entity_poly.pdbx_seq_one_letter_code
_entity_poly.pdbx_strand_id
1 'polypeptide(L)'
;MASLTFKDSAGANIVSPTIKSIIYEDAAQNKYTFGVDNTSVFNTFRYEPNGAAEIDYSATATNFMTGGAIATLLGIGTNVGAIKTKTDSIPADLSADLVTIKTQVGTDLISGIKAKTDKITDTLGADVIAIKAKTDTIPADLTAKVTSIETATNAANLGNKVTAIQTKTDKIPADLNAELIKLTTIAKTLNGAPQAAAAAKAVLESSFKKAIEEAGEDGSEWLKNEIKEIVSQPSFEIPTDSSSPLSWDW
;
A
#
# COMPACT_ATOMS: atom_id res chain seq x y z
N MET A 1 12.31 51.24 94.29
CA MET A 1 11.32 50.22 93.88
C MET A 1 10.73 50.70 92.56
N ALA A 2 10.61 49.83 91.55
CA ALA A 2 9.93 50.22 90.31
C ALA A 2 8.42 50.36 90.58
N SER A 3 7.77 51.35 89.95
CA SER A 3 6.33 51.57 90.10
C SER A 3 5.63 51.52 88.74
N LEU A 4 4.43 50.92 88.71
CA LEU A 4 3.58 50.85 87.53
C LEU A 4 2.31 51.66 87.81
N THR A 5 2.02 52.64 86.95
CA THR A 5 0.86 53.52 87.12
C THR A 5 0.01 53.54 85.86
N PHE A 6 -1.32 53.44 86.02
CA PHE A 6 -2.30 53.52 84.93
C PHE A 6 -2.92 54.91 84.89
N LYS A 7 -2.97 55.55 83.71
CA LYS A 7 -3.51 56.91 83.56
C LYS A 7 -4.56 57.06 82.45
N ASP A 8 -5.51 57.98 82.68
CA ASP A 8 -6.54 58.39 81.71
C ASP A 8 -6.06 59.50 80.73
N SER A 9 -6.96 60.03 79.89
CA SER A 9 -6.63 61.07 78.88
C SER A 9 -6.24 62.44 79.45
N ALA A 10 -6.43 62.68 80.75
CA ALA A 10 -5.97 63.89 81.44
C ALA A 10 -4.72 63.63 82.31
N GLY A 11 -4.19 62.41 82.31
CA GLY A 11 -3.01 62.02 83.08
C GLY A 11 -3.31 61.64 84.54
N ALA A 12 -4.58 61.39 84.89
CA ALA A 12 -5.01 61.02 86.24
C ALA A 12 -4.95 59.50 86.47
N ASN A 13 -4.61 59.08 87.70
CA ASN A 13 -4.46 57.66 88.06
C ASN A 13 -5.82 56.93 88.09
N ILE A 14 -5.91 55.74 87.50
CA ILE A 14 -7.17 54.99 87.34
C ILE A 14 -7.06 53.50 87.76
N VAL A 15 -8.18 52.95 88.24
CA VAL A 15 -8.31 51.58 88.80
C VAL A 15 -8.94 50.56 87.78
N SER A 16 -8.98 50.90 86.47
CA SER A 16 -9.45 50.10 85.29
C SER A 16 -10.96 50.24 84.91
N PRO A 17 -11.42 50.12 83.62
CA PRO A 17 -10.76 49.55 82.42
C PRO A 17 -10.88 50.40 81.13
N THR A 18 -10.17 51.53 81.05
CA THR A 18 -9.84 52.15 79.75
C THR A 18 -8.48 52.81 79.84
N ILE A 19 -7.46 51.98 79.99
CA ILE A 19 -6.07 52.41 80.13
C ILE A 19 -5.62 52.98 78.77
N LYS A 20 -5.42 54.30 78.69
CA LYS A 20 -4.92 54.96 77.48
C LYS A 20 -3.39 55.12 77.49
N SER A 21 -2.78 55.15 78.67
CA SER A 21 -1.33 55.15 78.80
C SER A 21 -0.87 54.33 80.01
N ILE A 22 0.26 53.68 79.83
CA ILE A 22 1.02 52.97 80.85
C ILE A 22 2.30 53.75 81.05
N ILE A 23 2.56 54.11 82.30
CA ILE A 23 3.82 54.74 82.69
C ILE A 23 4.57 53.80 83.60
N TYR A 24 5.79 53.49 83.19
CA TYR A 24 6.76 52.73 83.96
C TYR A 24 7.93 53.65 84.33
N GLU A 25 8.29 53.66 85.61
CA GLU A 25 9.49 54.33 86.09
C GLU A 25 10.45 53.30 86.67
N ASP A 26 11.69 53.32 86.17
CA ASP A 26 12.73 52.41 86.63
C ASP A 26 13.41 52.90 87.93
N ALA A 27 14.31 52.09 88.48
CA ALA A 27 15.01 52.43 89.71
C ALA A 27 15.99 53.62 89.56
N ALA A 28 16.37 53.98 88.33
CA ALA A 28 17.17 55.15 88.01
C ALA A 28 16.32 56.41 87.78
N GLN A 29 14.99 56.31 87.98
CA GLN A 29 13.98 57.34 87.75
C GLN A 29 13.83 57.72 86.27
N ASN A 30 14.20 56.85 85.33
CA ASN A 30 13.82 57.05 83.94
C ASN A 30 12.39 56.60 83.72
N LYS A 31 11.65 57.38 82.94
CA LYS A 31 10.22 57.18 82.73
C LYS A 31 9.91 56.79 81.29
N TYR A 32 9.11 55.74 81.14
CA TYR A 32 8.69 55.18 79.87
C TYR A 32 7.17 55.28 79.78
N THR A 33 6.68 55.97 78.75
CA THR A 33 5.25 56.12 78.49
C THR A 33 4.89 55.36 77.23
N PHE A 34 4.00 54.38 77.38
CA PHE A 34 3.41 53.63 76.28
C PHE A 34 1.92 53.97 76.23
N GLY A 35 1.39 54.34 75.07
CA GLY A 35 0.00 54.76 74.99
C GLY A 35 -0.68 54.49 73.66
N VAL A 36 -2.01 54.47 73.75
CA VAL A 36 -2.92 54.49 72.61
C VAL A 36 -3.53 55.90 72.51
N ASP A 37 -3.65 56.42 71.31
CA ASP A 37 -4.37 57.66 71.09
C ASP A 37 -5.89 57.44 71.09
N ASN A 38 -6.66 58.48 70.74
CA ASN A 38 -8.11 58.42 70.67
C ASN A 38 -8.67 57.47 69.59
N THR A 39 -7.82 56.86 68.75
CA THR A 39 -8.19 55.86 67.74
C THR A 39 -7.92 54.43 68.18
N SER A 40 -7.47 54.22 69.43
CA SER A 40 -7.13 52.90 70.00
C SER A 40 -5.95 52.18 69.33
N VAL A 41 -5.10 52.91 68.62
CA VAL A 41 -3.86 52.38 68.03
C VAL A 41 -2.69 52.71 68.95
N PHE A 42 -1.85 51.73 69.25
CA PHE A 42 -0.60 51.96 69.98
C PHE A 42 0.31 52.85 69.15
N ASN A 43 0.42 54.11 69.53
CA ASN A 43 1.15 55.08 68.73
C ASN A 43 1.97 56.05 69.58
N THR A 44 1.85 55.97 70.90
CA THR A 44 2.65 56.77 71.82
C THR A 44 3.76 55.90 72.41
N PHE A 45 5.00 56.29 72.16
CA PHE A 45 6.16 55.75 72.88
C PHE A 45 7.09 56.91 73.22
N ARG A 46 7.23 57.21 74.51
CA ARG A 46 8.06 58.32 75.00
C ARG A 46 8.98 57.84 76.10
N TYR A 47 10.19 58.37 76.08
CA TYR A 47 11.23 58.08 77.07
C TYR A 47 11.73 59.38 77.67
N GLU A 48 11.60 59.51 78.98
CA GLU A 48 12.04 60.68 79.76
C GLU A 48 13.15 60.22 80.71
N PRO A 49 14.43 60.35 80.28
CA PRO A 49 15.57 60.01 81.13
C PRO A 49 15.68 60.95 82.33
N ASN A 50 16.14 60.44 83.46
CA ASN A 50 16.29 61.22 84.69
C ASN A 50 17.22 62.42 84.48
N GLY A 51 16.71 63.63 84.72
CA GLY A 51 17.47 64.89 84.58
C GLY A 51 17.68 65.37 83.14
N ALA A 52 17.00 64.78 82.14
CA ALA A 52 17.09 65.16 80.73
C ALA A 52 15.70 65.32 80.08
N ALA A 53 15.69 65.86 78.86
CA ALA A 53 14.44 66.13 78.13
C ALA A 53 13.79 64.83 77.61
N GLU A 54 12.46 64.82 77.56
CA GLU A 54 11.66 63.75 76.96
C GLU A 54 12.01 63.55 75.48
N ILE A 55 12.19 62.28 75.09
CA ILE A 55 12.38 61.84 73.72
C ILE A 55 11.08 61.19 73.25
N ASP A 56 10.47 61.76 72.21
CA ASP A 56 9.23 61.26 71.63
C ASP A 56 9.50 60.34 70.41
N TYR A 57 9.30 59.04 70.59
CA TYR A 57 9.39 58.02 69.53
C TYR A 57 8.02 57.70 68.90
N SER A 58 6.98 58.47 69.21
CA SER A 58 5.61 58.23 68.75
C SER A 58 5.49 58.25 67.23
N ALA A 59 6.31 59.04 66.52
CA ALA A 59 6.34 59.02 65.06
C ALA A 59 6.85 57.67 64.50
N THR A 60 7.87 57.08 65.11
CA THR A 60 8.39 55.75 64.73
C THR A 60 7.37 54.65 65.05
N ALA A 61 6.74 54.71 66.23
CA ALA A 61 5.69 53.78 66.62
C ALA A 61 4.47 53.90 65.68
N THR A 62 4.06 55.12 65.35
CA THR A 62 2.97 55.39 64.40
C THR A 62 3.34 54.84 63.03
N ASN A 63 4.51 55.14 62.49
CA ASN A 63 4.94 54.63 61.18
C ASN A 63 5.01 53.09 61.13
N PHE A 64 5.36 52.43 62.23
CA PHE A 64 5.29 50.96 62.30
C PHE A 64 3.86 50.45 62.19
N MET A 65 2.90 51.11 62.85
CA MET A 65 1.49 50.71 62.90
C MET A 65 0.68 51.16 61.68
N THR A 66 0.98 52.33 61.11
CA THR A 66 0.18 52.97 60.06
C THR A 66 0.94 53.11 58.73
N GLY A 67 2.27 53.08 58.75
CA GLY A 67 3.15 53.32 57.59
C GLY A 67 3.26 52.15 56.61
N GLY A 68 2.17 51.40 56.40
CA GLY A 68 2.09 50.37 55.38
C GLY A 68 2.80 49.05 55.71
N ALA A 69 3.62 48.97 56.77
CA ALA A 69 4.27 47.71 57.19
C ALA A 69 3.24 46.64 57.57
N ILE A 70 2.22 47.00 58.35
CA ILE A 70 1.10 46.11 58.68
C ILE A 70 0.24 45.81 57.45
N ALA A 71 -0.03 46.78 56.59
CA ALA A 71 -0.77 46.56 55.34
C ALA A 71 -0.03 45.62 54.38
N THR A 72 1.31 45.72 54.32
CA THR A 72 2.19 44.82 53.57
C THR A 72 2.13 43.41 54.15
N LEU A 73 2.18 43.28 55.47
CA LEU A 73 2.05 41.98 56.15
C LEU A 73 0.67 41.34 55.90
N LEU A 74 -0.41 42.12 55.93
CA LEU A 74 -1.75 41.67 55.56
C LEU A 74 -1.82 41.24 54.09
N GLY A 75 -1.17 41.98 53.17
CA GLY A 75 -1.04 41.61 51.76
C GLY A 75 -0.22 40.34 51.53
N ILE A 76 0.77 40.04 52.38
CA ILE A 76 1.46 38.75 52.37
C ILE A 76 0.47 37.63 52.70
N GLY A 77 -0.42 37.84 53.68
CA GLY A 77 -1.45 36.86 54.03
C GLY A 77 -2.37 36.48 52.86
N THR A 78 -2.83 37.48 52.08
CA THR A 78 -3.67 37.22 50.91
C THR A 78 -2.90 36.49 49.80
N ASN A 79 -1.65 36.88 49.54
CA ASN A 79 -0.79 36.21 48.56
C ASN A 79 -0.49 34.76 48.95
N VAL A 80 -0.18 34.49 50.23
CA VAL A 80 0.03 33.14 50.76
C VAL A 80 -1.24 32.29 50.62
N GLY A 81 -2.41 32.86 50.88
CA GLY A 81 -3.69 32.19 50.63
C GLY A 81 -3.88 31.80 49.16
N ALA A 82 -3.64 32.74 48.23
CA ALA A 82 -3.74 32.47 46.80
C ALA A 82 -2.73 31.42 46.30
N ILE A 83 -1.48 31.48 46.80
CA ILE A 83 -0.45 30.47 46.53
C ILE A 83 -0.91 29.12 47.04
N LYS A 84 -1.37 29.04 48.28
CA LYS A 84 -1.86 27.79 48.87
C LYS A 84 -2.98 27.19 48.04
N THR A 85 -3.98 27.98 47.64
CA THR A 85 -5.07 27.49 46.77
C THR A 85 -4.53 26.91 45.46
N LYS A 86 -3.61 27.62 44.79
CA LYS A 86 -3.00 27.11 43.55
C LYS A 86 -2.19 25.83 43.80
N THR A 87 -1.40 25.79 44.88
CA THR A 87 -0.59 24.62 45.24
C THR A 87 -1.46 23.42 45.59
N ASP A 88 -2.56 23.62 46.31
CA ASP A 88 -3.51 22.56 46.69
C ASP A 88 -4.25 21.99 45.45
N SER A 89 -4.41 22.78 44.38
CA SER A 89 -5.04 22.34 43.12
C SER A 89 -4.11 21.48 42.24
N ILE A 90 -2.79 21.68 42.30
CA ILE A 90 -1.82 20.97 41.43
C ILE A 90 -1.98 19.44 41.47
N PRO A 91 -2.10 18.76 42.63
CA PRO A 91 -2.25 17.31 42.66
C PRO A 91 -3.52 16.81 41.93
N ALA A 92 -4.62 17.55 42.03
CA ALA A 92 -5.88 17.18 41.38
C ALA A 92 -5.80 17.35 39.86
N ASP A 93 -5.28 18.49 39.40
CA ASP A 93 -5.12 18.80 37.97
C ASP A 93 -4.20 17.79 37.29
N LEU A 94 -3.02 17.52 37.88
CA LEU A 94 -2.08 16.53 37.36
C LEU A 94 -2.65 15.10 37.36
N SER A 95 -3.49 14.77 38.34
CA SER A 95 -4.15 13.45 38.39
C SER A 95 -5.16 13.30 37.26
N ALA A 96 -5.96 14.33 36.97
CA ALA A 96 -6.93 14.32 35.89
C ALA A 96 -6.25 14.24 34.51
N ASP A 97 -5.19 15.01 34.29
CA ASP A 97 -4.39 14.96 33.07
C ASP A 97 -3.77 13.57 32.87
N LEU A 98 -3.22 12.98 33.94
CA LEU A 98 -2.63 11.65 33.88
C LEU A 98 -3.67 10.57 33.53
N VAL A 99 -4.89 10.65 34.06
CA VAL A 99 -5.98 9.75 33.70
C VAL A 99 -6.36 9.90 32.23
N THR A 100 -6.44 11.13 31.74
CA THR A 100 -6.74 11.44 30.33
C THR A 100 -5.68 10.86 29.40
N ILE A 101 -4.40 11.10 29.70
CA ILE A 101 -3.27 10.58 28.92
C ILE A 101 -3.26 9.05 28.94
N LYS A 102 -3.47 8.42 30.11
CA LYS A 102 -3.53 6.95 30.21
C LYS A 102 -4.64 6.35 29.37
N THR A 103 -5.80 6.98 29.31
CA THR A 103 -6.91 6.52 28.49
C THR A 103 -6.59 6.74 27.01
N GLN A 104 -6.33 7.98 26.60
CA GLN A 104 -6.12 8.31 25.19
C GLN A 104 -4.94 7.55 24.57
N VAL A 105 -3.79 7.54 25.25
CA VAL A 105 -2.58 6.88 24.74
C VAL A 105 -2.61 5.40 25.06
N GLY A 106 -2.80 5.05 26.33
CA GLY A 106 -2.64 3.69 26.84
C GLY A 106 -3.70 2.72 26.32
N THR A 107 -4.96 3.14 26.23
CA THR A 107 -6.04 2.28 25.76
C THR A 107 -6.37 2.55 24.30
N ASP A 108 -6.69 3.78 23.94
CA ASP A 108 -7.39 4.03 22.67
C ASP A 108 -6.44 3.98 21.48
N LEU A 109 -5.35 4.76 21.52
CA LEU A 109 -4.37 4.81 20.45
C LEU A 109 -3.64 3.47 20.31
N ILE A 110 -3.16 2.89 21.41
CA ILE A 110 -2.45 1.60 21.37
C ILE A 110 -3.35 0.48 20.87
N SER A 111 -4.61 0.38 21.33
CA SER A 111 -5.54 -0.66 20.85
C SER A 111 -5.91 -0.46 19.38
N GLY A 112 -6.11 0.80 18.95
CA GLY A 112 -6.38 1.12 17.55
C GLY A 112 -5.21 0.79 16.62
N ILE A 113 -3.97 1.07 17.05
CA ILE A 113 -2.76 0.67 16.33
C ILE A 113 -2.67 -0.85 16.26
N LYS A 114 -2.84 -1.55 17.39
CA LYS A 114 -2.79 -3.01 17.44
C LYS A 114 -3.81 -3.64 16.47
N ALA A 115 -5.05 -3.18 16.48
CA ALA A 115 -6.09 -3.70 15.58
C ALA A 115 -5.74 -3.49 14.09
N LYS A 116 -5.14 -2.34 13.74
CA LYS A 116 -4.66 -2.09 12.37
C LYS A 116 -3.49 -3.01 12.01
N THR A 117 -2.53 -3.20 12.90
CA THR A 117 -1.39 -4.09 12.71
C THR A 117 -1.84 -5.54 12.54
N ASP A 118 -2.72 -6.03 13.40
CA ASP A 118 -3.26 -7.39 13.32
C ASP A 118 -3.97 -7.61 11.96
N LYS A 119 -4.78 -6.64 11.51
CA LYS A 119 -5.45 -6.70 10.20
C LYS A 119 -4.46 -6.75 9.02
N ILE A 120 -3.35 -6.03 9.10
CA ILE A 120 -2.28 -6.07 8.09
C ILE A 120 -1.66 -7.46 8.05
N THR A 121 -1.31 -8.02 9.22
CA THR A 121 -0.72 -9.35 9.34
C THR A 121 -1.64 -10.42 8.77
N ASP A 122 -2.93 -10.40 9.11
CA ASP A 122 -3.90 -11.39 8.64
C ASP A 122 -4.12 -11.28 7.12
N THR A 123 -4.33 -10.07 6.61
CA THR A 123 -4.63 -9.86 5.18
C THR A 123 -3.42 -10.19 4.31
N LEU A 124 -2.26 -9.59 4.61
CA LEU A 124 -1.05 -9.85 3.82
C LEU A 124 -0.55 -11.28 3.99
N GLY A 125 -0.69 -11.88 5.17
CA GLY A 125 -0.36 -13.28 5.41
C GLY A 125 -1.18 -14.21 4.51
N ALA A 126 -2.49 -14.00 4.45
CA ALA A 126 -3.38 -14.77 3.57
C ALA A 126 -3.04 -14.59 2.09
N ASP A 127 -2.82 -13.35 1.64
CA ASP A 127 -2.48 -13.04 0.25
C ASP A 127 -1.16 -13.69 -0.17
N VAL A 128 -0.12 -13.62 0.68
CA VAL A 128 1.19 -14.25 0.42
C VAL A 128 1.06 -15.77 0.32
N ILE A 129 0.28 -16.41 1.20
CA ILE A 129 0.04 -17.85 1.15
C ILE A 129 -0.67 -18.22 -0.16
N ALA A 130 -1.71 -17.47 -0.56
CA ALA A 130 -2.47 -17.72 -1.79
C ALA A 130 -1.62 -17.52 -3.05
N ILE A 131 -0.81 -16.47 -3.11
CA ILE A 131 0.13 -16.21 -4.20
C ILE A 131 1.15 -17.34 -4.27
N LYS A 132 1.76 -17.71 -3.13
CA LYS A 132 2.73 -18.79 -3.07
C LYS A 132 2.14 -20.12 -3.58
N ALA A 133 0.93 -20.47 -3.15
CA ALA A 133 0.26 -21.66 -3.63
C ALA A 133 0.07 -21.67 -5.15
N LYS A 134 -0.35 -20.54 -5.75
CA LYS A 134 -0.49 -20.41 -7.21
C LYS A 134 0.84 -20.43 -7.94
N THR A 135 1.87 -19.81 -7.38
CA THR A 135 3.21 -19.78 -7.98
C THR A 135 3.88 -21.15 -7.92
N ASP A 136 3.70 -21.88 -6.82
CA ASP A 136 4.27 -23.22 -6.62
C ASP A 136 3.68 -24.25 -7.60
N THR A 137 2.46 -24.04 -8.14
CA THR A 137 1.85 -24.93 -9.15
C THR A 137 2.28 -24.65 -10.59
N ILE A 138 2.76 -23.44 -10.90
CA ILE A 138 3.13 -23.05 -12.27
C ILE A 138 4.17 -23.99 -12.91
N PRO A 139 5.27 -24.38 -12.24
CA PRO A 139 6.28 -25.26 -12.84
C PRO A 139 5.69 -26.62 -13.25
N ALA A 140 4.90 -27.25 -12.39
CA ALA A 140 4.31 -28.56 -12.67
C ALA A 140 3.32 -28.51 -13.83
N ASP A 141 2.45 -27.49 -13.87
CA ASP A 141 1.48 -27.28 -14.95
C ASP A 141 2.18 -27.03 -16.30
N LEU A 142 3.23 -26.22 -16.31
CA LEU A 142 4.03 -25.96 -17.51
C LEU A 142 4.74 -27.22 -17.98
N THR A 143 5.36 -27.97 -17.08
CA THR A 143 6.00 -29.26 -17.42
C THR A 143 4.99 -30.21 -18.05
N ALA A 144 3.81 -30.39 -17.46
CA ALA A 144 2.77 -31.27 -17.99
C ALA A 144 2.32 -30.85 -19.41
N LYS A 145 2.10 -29.54 -19.63
CA LYS A 145 1.72 -29.00 -20.94
C LYS A 145 2.81 -29.22 -21.98
N VAL A 146 4.08 -28.94 -21.65
CA VAL A 146 5.22 -29.13 -22.56
C VAL A 146 5.36 -30.60 -22.93
N THR A 147 5.33 -31.52 -21.96
CA THR A 147 5.41 -32.96 -22.22
C THR A 147 4.27 -33.45 -23.11
N SER A 148 3.05 -32.93 -22.92
CA SER A 148 1.92 -33.27 -23.79
C SER A 148 2.13 -32.81 -25.23
N ILE A 149 2.68 -31.60 -25.43
CA ILE A 149 2.99 -31.05 -26.76
C ILE A 149 4.10 -31.88 -27.44
N GLU A 150 5.17 -32.19 -26.71
CA GLU A 150 6.27 -33.01 -27.21
C GLU A 150 5.78 -34.40 -27.63
N THR A 151 4.95 -35.03 -26.81
CA THR A 151 4.36 -36.35 -27.10
C THR A 151 3.51 -36.31 -28.36
N ALA A 152 2.61 -35.33 -28.48
CA ALA A 152 1.76 -35.19 -29.66
C ALA A 152 2.57 -34.90 -30.93
N THR A 153 3.59 -34.05 -30.83
CA THR A 153 4.48 -33.69 -31.95
C THR A 153 5.28 -34.91 -32.43
N ASN A 154 5.84 -35.68 -31.51
CA ASN A 154 6.57 -36.90 -31.82
C ASN A 154 5.66 -37.97 -32.43
N ALA A 155 4.45 -38.14 -31.88
CA ALA A 155 3.46 -39.09 -32.40
C ALA A 155 2.96 -38.74 -33.81
N ALA A 156 2.89 -37.45 -34.15
CA ALA A 156 2.48 -37.01 -35.48
C ALA A 156 3.47 -37.46 -36.57
N ASN A 157 4.72 -37.69 -36.20
CA ASN A 157 5.79 -38.21 -37.06
C ASN A 157 5.86 -37.51 -38.43
N LEU A 158 5.74 -36.18 -38.40
CA LEU A 158 5.58 -35.36 -39.61
C LEU A 158 6.78 -35.46 -40.54
N GLY A 159 8.00 -35.59 -39.99
CA GLY A 159 9.22 -35.80 -40.78
C GLY A 159 9.11 -37.02 -41.68
N ASN A 160 8.76 -38.19 -41.14
CA ASN A 160 8.62 -39.42 -41.94
C ASN A 160 7.50 -39.30 -42.97
N LYS A 161 6.38 -38.66 -42.62
CA LYS A 161 5.27 -38.45 -43.55
C LYS A 161 5.68 -37.55 -44.72
N VAL A 162 6.39 -36.46 -44.46
CA VAL A 162 6.92 -35.56 -45.50
C VAL A 162 7.91 -36.30 -46.40
N THR A 163 8.85 -37.05 -45.83
CA THR A 163 9.79 -37.87 -46.61
C THR A 163 9.09 -38.90 -47.49
N ALA A 164 8.04 -39.55 -46.99
CA ALA A 164 7.27 -40.52 -47.76
C ALA A 164 6.49 -39.87 -48.92
N ILE A 165 5.91 -38.70 -48.69
CA ILE A 165 5.26 -37.91 -49.75
C ILE A 165 6.30 -37.51 -50.80
N GLN A 166 7.42 -36.92 -50.39
CA GLN A 166 8.50 -36.52 -51.28
C GLN A 166 8.97 -37.69 -52.16
N THR A 167 9.20 -38.86 -51.54
CA THR A 167 9.62 -40.08 -52.23
C THR A 167 8.63 -40.54 -53.30
N LYS A 168 7.32 -40.35 -53.08
CA LYS A 168 6.29 -40.67 -54.07
C LYS A 168 6.26 -39.60 -55.17
N THR A 169 6.26 -38.32 -54.79
CA THR A 169 6.26 -37.19 -55.73
C THR A 169 7.45 -37.26 -56.68
N ASP A 170 8.65 -37.57 -56.18
CA ASP A 170 9.88 -37.67 -56.98
C ASP A 170 9.84 -38.81 -58.02
N LYS A 171 9.01 -39.84 -57.82
CA LYS A 171 8.85 -40.95 -58.78
C LYS A 171 7.88 -40.65 -59.91
N ILE A 172 6.94 -39.74 -59.71
CA ILE A 172 5.89 -39.41 -60.69
C ILE A 172 6.48 -39.07 -62.07
N PRO A 173 7.51 -38.20 -62.22
CA PRO A 173 8.04 -37.87 -63.53
C PRO A 173 8.62 -39.08 -64.29
N ALA A 174 9.33 -39.97 -63.58
CA ALA A 174 9.93 -41.17 -64.17
C ALA A 174 8.86 -42.17 -64.62
N ASP A 175 7.84 -42.39 -63.78
CA ASP A 175 6.73 -43.29 -64.07
C ASP A 175 5.89 -42.77 -65.26
N LEU A 176 5.57 -41.47 -65.28
CA LEU A 176 4.86 -40.83 -66.40
C LEU A 176 5.65 -40.92 -67.71
N ASN A 177 6.96 -40.69 -67.66
CA ASN A 177 7.82 -40.83 -68.84
C ASN A 177 7.87 -42.28 -69.35
N ALA A 178 7.91 -43.26 -68.45
CA ALA A 178 7.86 -44.67 -68.83
C ALA A 178 6.55 -45.04 -69.53
N GLU A 179 5.41 -44.54 -69.04
CA GLU A 179 4.10 -44.73 -69.68
C GLU A 179 4.02 -43.99 -71.03
N LEU A 180 4.55 -42.76 -71.13
CA LEU A 180 4.60 -42.01 -72.39
C LEU A 180 5.39 -42.75 -73.47
N ILE A 181 6.51 -43.38 -73.10
CA ILE A 181 7.31 -44.20 -74.02
C ILE A 181 6.50 -45.41 -74.51
N LYS A 182 5.78 -46.12 -73.62
CA LYS A 182 4.93 -47.25 -74.02
C LYS A 182 3.87 -46.81 -75.03
N LEU A 183 3.19 -45.70 -74.76
CA LEU A 183 2.14 -45.16 -75.63
C LEU A 183 2.71 -44.76 -77.01
N THR A 184 3.89 -44.13 -77.02
CA THR A 184 4.59 -43.75 -78.25
C THR A 184 4.96 -44.98 -79.09
N THR A 185 5.41 -46.07 -78.46
CA THR A 185 5.71 -47.33 -79.14
C THR A 185 4.46 -47.94 -79.77
N ILE A 186 3.34 -47.98 -79.03
CA ILE A 186 2.06 -48.47 -79.56
C ILE A 186 1.67 -47.65 -80.80
N ALA A 187 1.68 -46.31 -80.70
CA ALA A 187 1.29 -45.43 -81.80
C ALA A 187 2.12 -45.70 -83.09
N LYS A 188 3.44 -45.90 -82.95
CA LYS A 188 4.32 -46.26 -84.08
C LYS A 188 3.94 -47.60 -84.70
N THR A 189 3.61 -48.62 -83.90
CA THR A 189 3.17 -49.93 -84.39
C THR A 189 1.86 -49.84 -85.17
N LEU A 190 0.91 -49.00 -84.74
CA LEU A 190 -0.37 -48.83 -85.43
C LEU A 190 -0.22 -48.09 -86.77
N ASN A 191 0.64 -47.07 -86.83
CA ASN A 191 0.84 -46.30 -88.05
C ASN A 191 1.51 -47.10 -89.18
N GLY A 192 2.22 -48.20 -88.85
CA GLY A 192 2.89 -49.09 -89.82
C GLY A 192 2.06 -50.29 -90.31
N ALA A 193 0.86 -50.53 -89.76
CA ALA A 193 0.05 -51.70 -90.10
C ALA A 193 -1.46 -51.36 -90.05
N PRO A 194 -2.11 -51.02 -91.18
CA PRO A 194 -3.49 -50.51 -91.19
C PRO A 194 -4.53 -51.50 -90.59
N GLN A 195 -4.24 -52.80 -90.57
CA GLN A 195 -5.09 -53.80 -89.92
C GLN A 195 -4.85 -53.92 -88.40
N ALA A 196 -3.64 -53.60 -87.91
CA ALA A 196 -3.32 -53.59 -86.48
C ALA A 196 -3.87 -52.33 -85.79
N ALA A 197 -3.91 -51.20 -86.51
CA ALA A 197 -4.52 -49.94 -86.03
C ALA A 197 -5.99 -50.12 -85.60
N ALA A 198 -6.80 -50.80 -86.40
CA ALA A 198 -8.21 -51.05 -86.09
C ALA A 198 -8.39 -51.96 -84.86
N ALA A 199 -7.57 -53.02 -84.75
CA ALA A 199 -7.63 -53.94 -83.61
C ALA A 199 -7.16 -53.30 -82.30
N ALA A 200 -6.09 -52.51 -82.32
CA ALA A 200 -5.60 -51.83 -81.13
C ALA A 200 -6.52 -50.69 -80.68
N LYS A 201 -7.16 -49.98 -81.62
CA LYS A 201 -8.20 -49.00 -81.29
C LYS A 201 -9.34 -49.66 -80.50
N ALA A 202 -9.80 -50.84 -80.93
CA ALA A 202 -10.85 -51.59 -80.23
C ALA A 202 -10.41 -52.04 -78.82
N VAL A 203 -9.16 -52.46 -78.65
CA VAL A 203 -8.61 -52.86 -77.34
C VAL A 203 -8.45 -51.65 -76.40
N LEU A 204 -7.99 -50.51 -76.91
CA LEU A 204 -7.89 -49.26 -76.16
C LEU A 204 -9.27 -48.77 -75.72
N GLU A 205 -10.26 -48.71 -76.63
CA GLU A 205 -11.64 -48.33 -76.30
C GLU A 205 -12.26 -49.22 -75.21
N SER A 206 -12.02 -50.54 -75.29
CA SER A 206 -12.49 -51.48 -74.26
C SER A 206 -11.80 -51.26 -72.91
N SER A 207 -10.50 -50.97 -72.92
CA SER A 207 -9.71 -50.77 -71.69
C SER A 207 -10.08 -49.45 -71.00
N PHE A 208 -10.30 -48.39 -71.79
CA PHE A 208 -10.77 -47.11 -71.26
C PHE A 208 -12.18 -47.21 -70.66
N LYS A 209 -13.11 -47.92 -71.30
CA LYS A 209 -14.45 -48.16 -70.71
C LYS A 209 -14.36 -48.86 -69.35
N LYS A 210 -13.51 -49.89 -69.26
CA LYS A 210 -13.32 -50.63 -68.01
C LYS A 210 -12.68 -49.76 -66.91
N ALA A 211 -11.69 -48.94 -67.26
CA ALA A 211 -11.07 -48.01 -66.31
C ALA A 211 -12.06 -46.95 -65.79
N ILE A 212 -12.99 -46.48 -66.65
CA ILE A 212 -14.08 -45.59 -66.23
C ILE A 212 -15.03 -46.31 -65.26
N GLU A 213 -15.43 -47.55 -65.57
CA GLU A 213 -16.28 -48.36 -64.70
C GLU A 213 -15.64 -48.64 -63.32
N GLU A 214 -14.32 -48.88 -63.28
CA GLU A 214 -13.57 -49.16 -62.05
C GLU A 214 -13.30 -47.90 -61.19
N ALA A 215 -13.34 -46.71 -61.77
CA ALA A 215 -13.04 -45.45 -61.07
C ALA A 215 -14.21 -44.89 -60.21
N GLY A 216 -15.40 -45.49 -60.28
CA GLY A 216 -16.61 -44.98 -59.59
C GLY A 216 -17.16 -43.68 -60.19
N GLU A 217 -18.28 -43.16 -59.66
CA GLU A 217 -18.99 -41.99 -60.23
C GLU A 217 -18.13 -40.73 -60.32
N ASP A 218 -17.39 -40.39 -59.25
CA ASP A 218 -16.55 -39.18 -59.20
C ASP A 218 -15.30 -39.29 -60.10
N GLY A 219 -14.66 -40.47 -60.14
CA GLY A 219 -13.50 -40.70 -61.01
C GLY A 219 -13.87 -40.76 -62.49
N SER A 220 -15.09 -41.22 -62.80
CA SER A 220 -15.63 -41.26 -64.16
C SER A 220 -15.86 -39.88 -64.76
N GLU A 221 -16.25 -38.89 -63.96
CA GLU A 221 -16.59 -37.55 -64.45
C GLU A 221 -15.34 -36.75 -64.81
N TRP A 222 -14.30 -36.85 -63.98
CA TRP A 222 -12.98 -36.29 -64.29
C TRP A 222 -12.39 -36.91 -65.55
N LEU A 223 -12.34 -38.24 -65.65
CA LEU A 223 -11.77 -38.93 -66.81
C LEU A 223 -12.52 -38.63 -68.11
N LYS A 224 -13.85 -38.47 -68.05
CA LYS A 224 -14.68 -38.07 -69.19
C LYS A 224 -14.38 -36.66 -69.67
N ASN A 225 -14.17 -35.71 -68.76
CA ASN A 225 -13.82 -34.34 -69.13
C ASN A 225 -12.41 -34.27 -69.74
N GLU A 226 -11.43 -34.97 -69.15
CA GLU A 226 -10.06 -34.98 -69.65
C GLU A 226 -9.94 -35.59 -71.06
N ILE A 227 -10.64 -36.70 -71.32
CA ILE A 227 -10.69 -37.32 -72.66
C ILE A 227 -11.36 -36.38 -73.68
N LYS A 228 -12.40 -35.67 -73.28
CA LYS A 228 -13.09 -34.71 -74.15
C LYS A 228 -12.16 -33.57 -74.55
N GLU A 229 -11.31 -33.12 -73.62
CA GLU A 229 -10.33 -32.08 -73.87
C GLU A 229 -9.23 -32.57 -74.81
N ILE A 230 -8.68 -33.77 -74.58
CA ILE A 230 -7.66 -34.40 -75.46
C ILE A 230 -8.18 -34.60 -76.89
N VAL A 231 -9.44 -35.03 -77.05
CA VAL A 231 -10.05 -35.30 -78.36
C VAL A 231 -10.52 -34.01 -79.07
N SER A 232 -10.71 -32.91 -78.33
CA SER A 232 -11.13 -31.61 -78.88
C SER A 232 -9.95 -30.73 -79.29
N GLN A 233 -8.70 -31.12 -79.01
CA GLN A 233 -7.54 -30.39 -79.50
C GLN A 233 -7.43 -30.53 -81.03
N PRO A 234 -7.28 -29.42 -81.77
CA PRO A 234 -7.11 -29.47 -83.21
C PRO A 234 -5.74 -30.09 -83.51
N SER A 235 -5.75 -31.32 -84.03
CA SER A 235 -4.60 -32.08 -84.52
C SER A 235 -3.46 -32.34 -83.52
N PHE A 236 -3.46 -33.52 -82.90
CA PHE A 236 -2.23 -34.16 -82.45
C PHE A 236 -1.43 -34.59 -83.68
N GLU A 237 -0.66 -33.68 -84.27
CA GLU A 237 0.36 -34.05 -85.26
C GLU A 237 1.56 -34.64 -84.50
N ILE A 238 1.77 -35.95 -84.65
CA ILE A 238 3.03 -36.59 -84.25
C ILE A 238 4.10 -36.02 -85.19
N PRO A 239 5.10 -35.26 -84.70
CA PRO A 239 6.16 -34.74 -85.57
C PRO A 239 6.85 -35.92 -86.25
N THR A 240 6.86 -35.93 -87.59
CA THR A 240 7.56 -36.95 -88.37
C THR A 240 9.08 -36.70 -88.43
N ASP A 241 9.54 -35.56 -87.89
CA ASP A 241 10.94 -35.16 -87.81
C ASP A 241 11.44 -35.23 -86.35
N SER A 242 12.47 -36.05 -86.13
CA SER A 242 13.12 -36.25 -84.82
C SER A 242 13.90 -35.04 -84.29
N SER A 243 14.04 -33.96 -85.07
CA SER A 243 14.85 -32.80 -84.71
C SER A 243 14.07 -31.60 -84.17
N SER A 244 12.74 -31.66 -84.15
CA SER A 244 11.89 -30.61 -83.58
C SER A 244 11.37 -31.03 -82.19
N PRO A 245 11.86 -30.44 -81.08
CA PRO A 245 11.33 -30.74 -79.76
C PRO A 245 9.87 -30.27 -79.65
N LEU A 246 9.02 -31.10 -79.05
CA LEU A 246 7.63 -30.75 -78.73
C LEU A 246 7.63 -29.48 -77.88
N SER A 247 7.27 -28.33 -78.46
CA SER A 247 7.09 -27.10 -77.70
C SER A 247 5.71 -27.12 -77.06
N TRP A 248 5.68 -27.26 -75.75
CA TRP A 248 4.50 -27.02 -74.94
C TRP A 248 4.61 -25.58 -74.44
N ASP A 249 4.14 -24.60 -75.22
CA ASP A 249 3.90 -23.26 -74.69
C ASP A 249 2.64 -23.34 -73.80
N TRP A 250 2.81 -22.99 -72.52
CA TRP A 250 1.71 -22.79 -71.57
C TRP A 250 1.25 -21.34 -71.59
#